data_AF-A0A7W7T8D5-F1
#
_entry.id   AF-A0A7W7T8D5-F1
#
_cell.length_a   1.000
_cell.length_b   1.000
_cell.length_c   1.000
_cell.angle_alpha   90.00
_cell.angle_beta   90.00
_cell.angle_gamma   90.00
#
_symmetry.space_group_name_H-M   'P 1'
#
loop_
_entity.id
_entity.type
_entity.pdbx_description
1 polymer ?
#
loop_
_entity_poly.entity_id
_entity_poly.type
_entity_poly.pdbx_seq_one_letter_code
_entity_poly.pdbx_strand_id
1 'polypeptide(L)'
;MDALTLAATILTVVVIDDDVFERLFGDAVRYNEEGEIVSVGGGTPTEGIPFTQTAVERMLTSEPMASPGAACLALAWRHRRLLLGL
;
A
#
# COMPACT_ATOMS: atom_id res chain seq x y z
N MET A 1 5.64 15.72 12.34
CA MET A 1 4.33 16.09 12.92
C MET A 1 4.05 17.48 12.40
N ASP A 2 3.15 17.61 11.45
CA ASP A 2 2.78 18.93 10.93
C ASP A 2 1.80 19.57 11.92
N ALA A 3 2.02 20.83 12.27
CA ALA A 3 1.38 21.50 13.40
C ALA A 3 -0.11 21.83 13.16
N LEU A 4 -0.66 21.45 12.01
CA LEU A 4 -2.01 21.82 11.55
C LEU A 4 -2.97 20.64 11.39
N THR A 5 -2.59 19.40 11.71
CA THR A 5 -3.55 18.29 11.69
C THR A 5 -4.28 18.19 13.04
N LEU A 6 -5.40 18.91 13.17
CA LEU A 6 -6.30 18.86 14.33
C LEU A 6 -6.92 17.46 14.57
N ALA A 7 -6.84 16.57 13.58
CA ALA A 7 -7.32 15.20 13.66
C ALA A 7 -6.18 14.24 14.06
N ALA A 8 -6.41 13.44 15.09
CA ALA A 8 -5.55 12.31 15.40
C ALA A 8 -5.64 11.27 14.28
N THR A 9 -4.51 10.93 13.66
CA THR A 9 -4.44 9.87 12.66
C THR A 9 -4.06 8.56 13.34
N ILE A 10 -4.95 7.56 13.25
CA ILE A 10 -4.61 6.18 13.59
C ILE A 10 -4.24 5.47 12.30
N LEU A 11 -3.00 5.01 12.25
CA LEU A 11 -2.42 4.30 11.13
C LEU A 11 -2.56 2.80 11.36
N THR A 12 -3.12 2.09 10.39
CA THR A 12 -3.33 0.63 10.45
C THR A 12 -2.88 -0.06 9.17
N VAL A 13 -2.60 -1.35 9.29
CA VAL A 13 -2.23 -2.23 8.18
C VAL A 13 -3.22 -3.40 8.17
N VAL A 14 -3.75 -3.73 7.00
CA VAL A 14 -4.59 -4.90 6.79
C VAL A 14 -3.88 -5.85 5.82
N VAL A 15 -3.92 -7.14 6.11
CA VAL A 15 -3.50 -8.20 5.20
C VAL A 15 -4.76 -8.92 4.75
N ILE A 16 -4.93 -9.08 3.44
CA ILE A 16 -6.07 -9.75 2.83
C ILE A 16 -5.50 -10.90 2.00
N ASP A 17 -6.03 -12.09 2.19
CA ASP A 17 -5.65 -13.25 1.37
C ASP A 17 -6.03 -12.99 -0.10
N ASP A 18 -5.21 -13.49 -1.01
CA ASP A 18 -5.32 -13.22 -2.44
C ASP A 18 -6.71 -13.60 -3.00
N ASP A 19 -7.22 -14.77 -2.64
CA ASP A 19 -8.54 -15.24 -3.05
C ASP A 19 -9.69 -14.39 -2.49
N VAL A 20 -9.50 -13.82 -1.29
CA VAL A 20 -10.46 -12.92 -0.65
C VAL A 20 -10.43 -11.56 -1.35
N PHE A 21 -9.24 -11.03 -1.65
CA PHE A 21 -9.08 -9.77 -2.36
C PHE A 21 -9.71 -9.85 -3.75
N GLU A 22 -9.39 -10.89 -4.52
CA GLU A 22 -9.94 -11.10 -5.86
C GLU A 22 -11.46 -11.27 -5.84
N ARG A 23 -12.00 -12.02 -4.86
CA ARG A 23 -13.45 -12.18 -4.73
C ARG A 23 -14.18 -10.87 -4.38
N LEU A 24 -13.55 -9.98 -3.62
CA LEU A 24 -14.17 -8.72 -3.17
C LEU A 24 -13.97 -7.58 -4.18
N PHE A 25 -12.85 -7.57 -4.89
CA PHE A 25 -12.41 -6.43 -5.70
C PHE A 25 -12.07 -6.80 -7.16
N GLY A 26 -12.05 -8.08 -7.54
CA GLY A 26 -11.71 -8.52 -8.90
C GLY A 26 -12.68 -8.01 -9.97
N ASP A 27 -13.94 -7.77 -9.61
CA ASP A 27 -14.94 -7.15 -10.48
C ASP A 27 -14.90 -5.61 -10.45
N ALA A 28 -14.17 -5.00 -9.51
CA ALA A 28 -14.04 -3.55 -9.38
C ALA A 28 -12.96 -3.04 -10.36
N VAL A 29 -13.31 -2.85 -11.64
CA VAL A 29 -12.32 -2.58 -12.69
C VAL A 29 -12.54 -1.21 -13.37
N ARG A 30 -11.54 -0.33 -13.14
CA ARG A 30 -10.95 0.74 -14.02
C ARG A 30 -11.25 2.22 -13.78
N TYR A 31 -12.25 2.63 -13.03
CA TYR A 31 -12.53 4.07 -12.88
C TYR A 31 -13.01 4.41 -11.47
N ASN A 32 -12.26 5.28 -10.78
CA ASN A 32 -12.84 6.10 -9.71
C ASN A 32 -12.99 7.55 -10.24
N GLU A 33 -13.84 8.35 -9.58
CA GLU A 33 -14.07 9.76 -9.95
C GLU A 33 -12.84 10.67 -9.70
N GLU A 34 -11.75 10.13 -9.15
CA GLU A 34 -10.55 10.87 -8.73
C GLU A 34 -9.31 10.61 -9.62
N GLY A 35 -9.39 9.72 -10.62
CA GLY A 35 -8.32 9.48 -11.60
C GLY A 35 -8.15 8.02 -12.04
N GLU A 36 -7.36 7.83 -13.10
CA GLU A 36 -6.90 6.50 -13.52
C GLU A 36 -6.11 5.87 -12.36
N ILE A 37 -6.37 4.60 -12.05
CA ILE A 37 -5.52 3.83 -11.12
C ILE A 37 -4.11 3.92 -11.70
N VAL A 38 -3.26 4.76 -11.10
CA VAL A 38 -1.94 5.07 -11.63
C VAL A 38 -1.12 3.79 -11.56
N SER A 39 -1.04 3.10 -12.69
CA SER A 39 -0.12 1.99 -12.86
C SER A 39 1.28 2.54 -12.64
N VAL A 40 1.94 2.18 -11.54
CA VAL A 40 3.39 2.34 -11.47
C VAL A 40 3.99 1.19 -12.27
N GLY A 41 4.00 1.31 -13.60
CA GLY A 41 4.54 0.33 -14.54
C GLY A 41 3.62 0.10 -15.73
N GLY A 42 4.04 0.60 -16.90
CA GLY A 42 3.21 0.67 -18.10
C GLY A 42 2.52 -0.65 -18.50
N GLY A 43 1.20 -0.58 -18.60
CA GLY A 43 0.45 -1.24 -19.67
C GLY A 43 -0.12 -2.63 -19.42
N THR A 44 0.03 -3.20 -18.22
CA THR A 44 -0.61 -4.49 -17.89
C THR A 44 -1.58 -4.30 -16.72
N PRO A 45 -2.84 -4.77 -16.81
CA PRO A 45 -3.75 -4.75 -15.68
C PRO A 45 -3.18 -5.58 -14.53
N THR A 46 -3.10 -4.97 -13.35
CA THR A 46 -3.15 -5.66 -12.05
C THR A 46 -1.96 -6.53 -11.66
N GLU A 47 -0.71 -6.15 -11.94
CA GLU A 47 0.41 -6.63 -11.08
C GLU A 47 0.60 -5.62 -9.95
N GLY A 48 0.03 -5.93 -8.78
CA GLY A 48 0.27 -5.15 -7.55
C GLY A 48 1.77 -5.06 -7.23
N ILE A 49 2.16 -4.10 -6.38
CA ILE A 49 3.56 -3.98 -5.95
C ILE A 49 3.87 -5.18 -5.03
N PRO A 50 4.82 -6.05 -5.37
CA PRO A 50 5.12 -7.22 -4.55
C PRO A 50 5.71 -6.77 -3.21
N PHE A 51 5.21 -7.34 -2.10
CA PHE A 51 5.67 -7.00 -0.76
C PHE A 51 7.05 -7.65 -0.46
N THR A 52 8.08 -7.09 -1.08
CA THR A 52 9.48 -7.53 -1.02
C THR A 52 10.37 -6.43 -0.43
N GLN A 53 11.56 -6.81 0.03
CA GLN A 53 12.51 -5.87 0.59
C GLN A 53 12.85 -4.76 -0.42
N THR A 54 13.18 -5.15 -1.65
CA THR A 54 13.54 -4.23 -2.74
C THR A 54 12.42 -3.25 -3.03
N ALA A 55 11.17 -3.70 -3.09
CA ALA A 55 10.03 -2.82 -3.33
C ALA A 55 9.82 -1.84 -2.16
N VAL A 56 9.89 -2.33 -0.92
CA VAL A 56 9.77 -1.48 0.28
C VAL A 56 10.86 -0.42 0.33
N GLU A 57 12.13 -0.80 0.09
CA GLU A 57 13.26 0.14 0.07
C GLU A 57 13.10 1.19 -1.01
N ARG A 58 12.69 0.80 -2.22
CA ARG A 58 12.42 1.72 -3.34
C ARG A 58 11.34 2.73 -2.98
N MET A 59 10.22 2.26 -2.42
CA MET A 59 9.11 3.12 -2.02
C MET A 59 9.46 4.10 -0.89
N LEU A 60 10.32 3.69 0.06
CA LEU A 60 10.73 4.53 1.18
C LEU A 60 11.80 5.56 0.84
N THR A 61 12.55 5.36 -0.24
CA THR A 61 13.76 6.17 -0.55
C THR A 61 13.67 6.96 -1.84
N SER A 62 12.94 6.46 -2.83
CA SER A 62 13.04 6.90 -4.22
C SER A 62 11.69 7.31 -4.83
N GLU A 63 10.57 6.85 -4.26
CA GLU A 63 9.23 7.22 -4.73
C GLU A 63 8.59 8.27 -3.80
N PRO A 64 7.77 9.19 -4.33
CA PRO A 64 7.00 10.12 -3.50
C PRO A 64 6.03 9.39 -2.58
N MET A 65 6.22 9.52 -1.27
CA MET A 65 5.33 8.96 -0.25
C MET A 65 5.16 9.92 0.92
N ALA A 66 3.92 10.12 1.36
CA ALA A 66 3.66 10.91 2.56
C ALA A 66 4.26 10.24 3.80
N SER A 67 4.83 11.03 4.72
CA SER A 67 5.52 10.51 5.91
C SER A 67 4.70 9.51 6.76
N PRO A 68 3.37 9.70 6.94
CA PRO A 68 2.54 8.70 7.62
C PRO A 68 2.49 7.35 6.90
N GLY A 69 2.34 7.35 5.57
CA GLY A 69 2.35 6.12 4.76
C GLY A 69 3.72 5.44 4.78
N ALA A 70 4.80 6.22 4.73
CA ALA A 70 6.17 5.69 4.83
C ALA A 70 6.41 5.03 6.19
N ALA A 71 5.94 5.65 7.28
CA ALA A 71 6.01 5.06 8.62
C ALA A 71 5.21 3.74 8.71
N CYS A 72 3.99 3.70 8.16
CA CYS A 72 3.20 2.46 8.08
C CYS A 72 3.95 1.36 7.35
N LEU A 73 4.45 1.65 6.15
CA LEU A 73 5.11 0.67 5.29
C LEU A 73 6.38 0.11 5.96
N ALA A 74 7.18 0.99 6.58
CA ALA A 74 8.38 0.58 7.32
C ALA A 74 8.04 -0.32 8.51
N LEU A 75 7.00 0.02 9.29
CA LEU A 75 6.54 -0.81 10.41
C LEU A 75 5.96 -2.14 9.94
N ALA A 76 5.17 -2.14 8.87
CA ALA A 76 4.63 -3.35 8.26
C ALA A 76 5.76 -4.31 7.84
N TRP A 77 6.78 -3.79 7.15
CA TRP A 77 7.93 -4.59 6.74
C TRP A 77 8.72 -5.13 7.93
N ARG A 78 8.96 -4.30 8.95
CA ARG A 78 9.64 -4.70 10.20
C ARG A 78 8.90 -5.84 10.91
N HIS A 79 7.57 -5.76 10.98
CA HIS A 79 6.72 -6.71 11.71
C HIS A 79 6.07 -7.78 10.81
N ARG A 80 6.51 -7.91 9.56
CA ARG A 80 5.89 -8.78 8.54
C ARG A 80 5.67 -10.23 8.97
N ARG A 81 6.58 -10.80 9.77
CA ARG A 81 6.41 -12.18 10.27
C ARG A 81 5.17 -12.32 11.15
N LEU A 82 4.95 -11.35 12.04
CA LEU A 82 3.74 -11.29 12.86
C LEU A 82 2.49 -11.07 12.01
N LEU A 83 2.56 -10.16 11.04
CA LEU A 83 1.42 -9.83 10.15
C LEU A 83 1.04 -10.99 9.23
N LEU A 84 2.01 -11.81 8.80
CA LEU A 84 1.82 -12.92 7.86
C LEU A 84 1.73 -14.29 8.55
N GLY A 85 1.85 -14.36 9.88
CA GLY A 85 1.83 -15.61 10.62
C GLY A 85 3.00 -16.56 10.32
N LEU A 86 4.19 -16.03 10.02
CA LEU A 86 5.41 -16.77 9.62
C LEU A 86 6.45 -16.92 10.75
#